data_AF-A0A814DB68-F1
#
_entry.id   AF-A0A814DB68-F1
#
_cell.length_a   1.000
_cell.length_b   1.000
_cell.length_c   1.000
_cell.angle_alpha   90.00
_cell.angle_beta   90.00
_cell.angle_gamma   90.00
#
_symmetry.space_group_name_H-M   'P 1'
#
loop_
_entity.id
_entity.type
_entity.pdbx_description
1 polymer ?
#
loop_
_entity_poly.entity_id
_entity_poly.type
_entity_poly.pdbx_seq_one_letter_code
_entity_poly.pdbx_strand_id
1 'polypeptide(L)'
;MKCQCIDNMIICDNVKNLTLIDLNRILLTDSRFITDFYVTNNNIQNLNIPLKVKISKKLIRVNYSSNMIRTIDDRYFEQMSSLELLNLDYNQLESSSIRSFKWLKSLKYLYLKQAFHWSITGPNNQQLNDFLNILKFLSNASYLPYLEELHLESNNLKIIDIIWSKIDLHCLFPTLKMLFLTNNNFNDAIFQTSCQTQIIMISLVSNKIHALSYNSIQSLEWLKMNKENFQLLIEFNPFICNCTTEYFMEWFSTTTIIQKNVQQSYAFQCFNEYNNNQTLFNVNTNKCFQAKKHFNLTIIVSVVLSLTILALIVLGIVYKCRKQKVRARTRTVTSYLDQNTTYLRCDNVEDGVELVKN
;
A
#
# COMPACT_ATOMS: atom_id res chain seq x y z
N MET A 1 45.55 -12.14 -6.04
CA MET A 1 45.55 -12.47 -4.60
C MET A 1 45.01 -13.88 -4.42
N LYS A 2 45.37 -14.56 -3.34
CA LYS A 2 44.76 -15.83 -2.92
C LYS A 2 43.86 -15.56 -1.72
N CYS A 3 42.94 -16.46 -1.43
CA CYS A 3 42.16 -16.40 -0.19
C CYS A 3 43.07 -16.45 1.04
N GLN A 4 42.65 -15.78 2.11
CA GLN A 4 43.33 -15.74 3.40
C GLN A 4 42.52 -16.49 4.44
N CYS A 5 43.21 -17.14 5.36
CA CYS A 5 42.62 -17.78 6.53
C CYS A 5 43.17 -17.05 7.76
N ILE A 6 42.29 -16.42 8.54
CA ILE A 6 42.63 -15.67 9.74
C ILE A 6 41.72 -16.19 10.85
N ASP A 7 42.30 -16.82 11.86
CA ASP A 7 41.57 -17.50 12.94
C ASP A 7 40.50 -18.48 12.42
N ASN A 8 39.22 -18.19 12.68
CA ASN A 8 38.07 -19.00 12.25
C ASN A 8 37.37 -18.41 11.01
N MET A 9 38.06 -17.52 10.30
CA MET A 9 37.53 -16.76 9.18
C MET A 9 38.31 -17.05 7.90
N ILE A 10 37.57 -17.28 6.82
CA ILE A 10 38.14 -17.32 5.47
C ILE A 10 37.68 -16.09 4.71
N ILE A 11 38.64 -15.41 4.07
CA ILE A 11 38.41 -14.20 3.29
C ILE A 11 38.95 -14.41 1.86
N CYS A 12 38.05 -14.39 0.89
CA CYS A 12 38.31 -14.43 -0.54
C CYS A 12 37.74 -13.16 -1.18
N ASP A 13 38.48 -12.06 -1.11
CA ASP A 13 38.07 -10.78 -1.69
C ASP A 13 38.89 -10.44 -2.95
N ASN A 14 38.23 -10.03 -4.03
CA ASN A 14 38.88 -9.64 -5.29
C ASN A 14 39.86 -10.71 -5.84
N VAL A 15 39.53 -11.99 -5.66
CA VAL A 15 40.33 -13.12 -6.11
C VAL A 15 39.96 -13.44 -7.57
N LYS A 16 40.81 -13.00 -8.50
CA LYS A 16 40.68 -13.29 -9.93
C LYS A 16 40.60 -14.81 -10.16
N ASN A 17 39.65 -15.23 -10.99
CA ASN A 17 39.41 -16.62 -11.40
C ASN A 17 39.10 -17.58 -10.24
N LEU A 18 38.57 -17.09 -9.12
CA LEU A 18 38.07 -17.95 -8.04
C LEU A 18 36.92 -18.81 -8.56
N THR A 19 37.11 -20.14 -8.54
CA THR A 19 36.07 -21.07 -8.96
C THR A 19 35.35 -21.68 -7.77
N LEU A 20 34.15 -22.23 -8.01
CA LEU A 20 33.44 -23.01 -7.00
C LEU A 20 34.25 -24.23 -6.53
N ILE A 21 35.12 -24.79 -7.39
CA ILE A 21 36.00 -25.91 -7.03
C ILE A 21 37.01 -25.46 -5.99
N ASP A 22 37.56 -24.24 -6.13
CA ASP A 22 38.48 -23.67 -5.15
C ASP A 22 37.78 -23.44 -3.80
N LEU A 23 36.55 -22.91 -3.83
CA LEU A 23 35.74 -22.75 -2.60
C LEU A 23 35.45 -24.10 -1.94
N ASN A 24 35.08 -25.11 -2.72
CA ASN A 24 34.81 -26.45 -2.21
C ASN A 24 36.07 -27.07 -1.59
N ARG A 25 37.26 -26.86 -2.19
CA ARG A 25 38.53 -27.31 -1.63
C ARG A 25 38.85 -26.62 -0.30
N ILE A 26 38.63 -25.30 -0.22
CA ILE A 26 38.83 -24.52 1.01
C ILE A 26 37.87 -24.99 2.11
N LEU A 27 36.59 -25.14 1.78
CA LEU A 27 35.56 -25.68 2.68
C LEU A 27 35.77 -27.16 3.05
N LEU A 28 36.65 -27.88 2.36
CA LEU A 28 37.04 -29.27 2.68
C LEU A 28 38.25 -29.36 3.61
N THR A 29 39.15 -28.39 3.56
CA THR A 29 40.48 -28.48 4.18
C THR A 29 40.52 -27.95 5.62
N ASP A 30 39.71 -26.95 5.97
CA ASP A 30 39.77 -26.28 7.28
C ASP A 30 38.43 -26.19 8.06
N SER A 31 37.38 -26.88 7.63
CA SER A 31 36.00 -26.56 8.03
C SER A 31 35.57 -26.85 9.48
N ARG A 32 36.39 -27.50 10.33
CA ARG A 32 35.88 -27.92 11.66
C ARG A 32 35.70 -26.76 12.65
N PHE A 33 36.32 -25.62 12.39
CA PHE A 33 36.31 -24.46 13.28
C PHE A 33 35.87 -23.15 12.61
N ILE A 34 35.71 -23.15 11.28
CA ILE A 34 35.30 -21.95 10.55
C ILE A 34 33.88 -21.55 10.98
N THR A 35 33.77 -20.30 11.41
CA THR A 35 32.53 -19.62 11.77
C THR A 35 32.13 -18.57 10.74
N ASP A 36 33.10 -18.03 9.99
CA ASP A 36 32.89 -16.91 9.11
C ASP A 36 33.49 -17.15 7.72
N PHE A 37 32.69 -16.99 6.68
CA PHE A 37 33.07 -17.23 5.29
C PHE A 37 32.74 -16.03 4.41
N TYR A 38 33.75 -15.28 4.01
CA TYR A 38 33.63 -14.07 3.18
C TYR A 38 34.18 -14.35 1.80
N VAL A 39 33.31 -14.31 0.79
CA VAL A 39 33.67 -14.49 -0.61
C VAL A 39 33.05 -13.33 -1.39
N THR A 40 33.72 -12.19 -1.38
CA THR A 40 33.20 -10.90 -1.85
C THR A 40 33.93 -10.39 -3.07
N ASN A 41 33.27 -9.60 -3.92
CA ASN A 41 33.88 -8.97 -5.09
C ASN A 41 34.58 -9.98 -6.04
N ASN A 42 33.93 -11.12 -6.29
CA ASN A 42 34.42 -12.12 -7.26
C ASN A 42 33.37 -12.33 -8.37
N ASN A 43 33.60 -13.33 -9.22
CA ASN A 43 32.77 -13.62 -10.40
C ASN A 43 31.97 -14.92 -10.25
N ILE A 44 31.57 -15.29 -9.03
CA ILE A 44 30.84 -16.55 -8.79
C ILE A 44 29.43 -16.43 -9.35
N GLN A 45 29.02 -17.42 -10.13
CA GLN A 45 27.72 -17.42 -10.80
C GLN A 45 26.71 -18.41 -10.22
N ASN A 46 27.19 -19.54 -9.68
CA ASN A 46 26.31 -20.60 -9.20
C ASN A 46 26.85 -21.17 -7.90
N LEU A 47 25.96 -21.37 -6.93
CA LEU A 47 26.26 -22.04 -5.68
C LEU A 47 25.64 -23.44 -5.72
N ASN A 48 26.43 -24.41 -6.17
CA ASN A 48 26.01 -25.81 -6.27
C ASN A 48 26.43 -26.61 -5.04
N ILE A 49 25.71 -27.69 -4.76
CA ILE A 49 26.07 -28.61 -3.66
C ILE A 49 27.53 -29.02 -3.81
N PRO A 50 28.36 -28.79 -2.81
CA PRO A 50 29.71 -29.30 -2.83
C PRO A 50 29.68 -30.84 -2.77
N LEU A 51 30.11 -31.52 -3.83
CA LEU A 51 30.18 -32.98 -3.87
C LEU A 51 31.08 -33.49 -2.72
N LYS A 52 30.49 -34.25 -1.78
CA LYS A 52 31.17 -34.89 -0.63
C LYS A 52 31.84 -33.95 0.38
N VAL A 53 31.40 -32.69 0.49
CA VAL A 53 31.93 -31.76 1.51
C VAL A 53 31.05 -31.74 2.75
N LYS A 54 31.65 -31.97 3.92
CA LYS A 54 31.03 -31.61 5.21
C LYS A 54 31.28 -30.12 5.41
N ILE A 55 30.28 -29.31 5.09
CA ILE A 55 30.30 -27.88 5.41
C ILE A 55 30.24 -27.77 6.94
N SER A 56 30.99 -26.80 7.49
CA SER A 56 31.00 -26.53 8.93
C SER A 56 29.59 -26.29 9.44
N LYS A 57 29.10 -27.17 10.32
CA LYS A 57 27.86 -26.91 11.09
C LYS A 57 28.01 -25.71 12.04
N LYS A 58 29.21 -25.15 12.18
CA LYS A 58 29.52 -23.99 13.02
C LYS A 58 29.58 -22.68 12.22
N LEU A 59 29.29 -22.66 10.92
CA LEU A 59 29.19 -21.41 10.18
C LEU A 59 28.08 -20.55 10.77
N ILE A 60 28.45 -19.33 11.18
CA ILE A 60 27.59 -18.31 11.76
C ILE A 60 27.34 -17.21 10.73
N ARG A 61 28.36 -16.83 9.94
CA ARG A 61 28.27 -15.74 8.97
C ARG A 61 28.80 -16.16 7.61
N VAL A 62 28.01 -15.90 6.58
CA VAL A 62 28.37 -16.13 5.19
C VAL A 62 28.08 -14.86 4.40
N ASN A 63 29.09 -14.36 3.69
CA ASN A 63 28.96 -13.19 2.85
C ASN A 63 29.42 -13.52 1.43
N TYR A 64 28.47 -13.51 0.50
CA TYR A 64 28.65 -13.71 -0.93
C TYR A 64 28.37 -12.43 -1.73
N SER A 65 28.42 -11.26 -1.08
CA SER A 65 28.08 -9.98 -1.72
C SER A 65 28.99 -9.65 -2.89
N SER A 66 28.45 -8.87 -3.83
CA SER A 66 29.17 -8.39 -5.02
C SER A 66 29.79 -9.54 -5.82
N ASN A 67 28.97 -10.53 -6.14
CA ASN A 67 29.29 -11.59 -7.10
C ASN A 67 28.30 -11.52 -8.28
N MET A 68 28.20 -12.59 -9.06
CA MET A 68 27.25 -12.72 -10.15
C MET A 68 26.32 -13.91 -9.93
N ILE A 69 26.01 -14.23 -8.67
CA ILE A 69 25.27 -15.45 -8.32
C ILE A 69 23.86 -15.36 -8.89
N ARG A 70 23.50 -16.31 -9.75
CA ARG A 70 22.18 -16.45 -10.37
C ARG A 70 21.39 -17.59 -9.75
N THR A 71 22.05 -18.73 -9.55
CA THR A 71 21.39 -19.91 -9.00
C THR A 71 22.06 -20.37 -7.72
N ILE A 72 21.23 -20.79 -6.78
CA ILE A 72 21.63 -21.50 -5.57
C ILE A 72 20.87 -22.82 -5.55
N ASP A 73 21.60 -23.93 -5.45
CA ASP A 73 20.99 -25.24 -5.32
C ASP A 73 20.09 -25.30 -4.07
N ASP A 74 18.92 -25.92 -4.23
CA ASP A 74 17.91 -26.04 -3.18
C ASP A 74 18.43 -26.64 -1.86
N ARG A 75 19.53 -27.42 -1.87
CA ARG A 75 20.16 -28.03 -0.67
C ARG A 75 21.50 -27.41 -0.30
N TYR A 76 21.93 -26.34 -0.97
CA TYR A 76 23.23 -25.71 -0.71
C TYR A 76 23.44 -25.37 0.78
N PHE A 77 22.40 -24.86 1.43
CA PHE A 77 22.42 -24.47 2.84
C PHE A 77 21.99 -25.58 3.83
N GLU A 78 21.72 -26.80 3.37
CA GLU A 78 21.15 -27.89 4.19
C GLU A 78 21.98 -28.21 5.45
N GLN A 79 23.31 -28.05 5.37
CA GLN A 79 24.22 -28.34 6.49
C GLN A 79 24.58 -27.10 7.33
N MET A 80 24.12 -25.90 6.95
CA MET A 80 24.47 -24.63 7.61
C MET A 80 23.42 -24.23 8.66
N SER A 81 23.04 -25.17 9.54
CA SER A 81 21.93 -24.97 10.49
C SER A 81 22.17 -23.88 11.54
N SER A 82 23.42 -23.52 11.82
CA SER A 82 23.80 -22.47 12.77
C SER A 82 24.03 -21.10 12.13
N LEU A 83 23.78 -20.96 10.83
CA LEU A 83 23.98 -19.70 10.13
C LEU A 83 23.00 -18.65 10.64
N GLU A 84 23.54 -17.55 11.16
CA GLU A 84 22.76 -16.42 11.68
C GLU A 84 22.73 -15.25 10.69
N LEU A 85 23.78 -15.09 9.86
CA LEU A 85 23.88 -14.01 8.88
C LEU A 85 24.21 -14.55 7.49
N LEU A 86 23.38 -14.17 6.53
CA LEU A 86 23.61 -14.40 5.11
C LEU A 86 23.56 -13.08 4.36
N ASN A 87 24.67 -12.71 3.73
CA ASN A 87 24.71 -11.57 2.83
C ASN A 87 24.87 -12.02 1.37
N LEU A 88 23.92 -11.63 0.53
CA LEU A 88 23.85 -11.89 -0.92
C LEU A 88 23.66 -10.59 -1.71
N ASP A 89 23.98 -9.44 -1.13
CA ASP A 89 23.84 -8.13 -1.77
C ASP A 89 24.58 -8.09 -3.11
N TYR A 90 24.03 -7.32 -4.07
CA TYR A 90 24.64 -7.11 -5.38
C TYR A 90 24.95 -8.43 -6.10
N ASN A 91 23.93 -9.26 -6.27
CA ASN A 91 23.95 -10.50 -7.05
C ASN A 91 22.85 -10.47 -8.12
N GLN A 92 22.57 -11.61 -8.77
CA GLN A 92 21.63 -11.73 -9.89
C GLN A 92 20.68 -12.92 -9.70
N LEU A 93 20.24 -13.16 -8.47
CA LEU A 93 19.48 -14.33 -8.07
C LEU A 93 18.19 -14.48 -8.88
N GLU A 94 17.96 -15.69 -9.35
CA GLU A 94 16.65 -16.15 -9.80
C GLU A 94 15.75 -16.39 -8.58
N SER A 95 14.44 -16.18 -8.75
CA SER A 95 13.43 -16.35 -7.70
C SER A 95 13.44 -17.76 -7.08
N SER A 96 13.79 -18.77 -7.88
CA SER A 96 13.90 -20.18 -7.49
C SER A 96 14.93 -20.41 -6.39
N SER A 97 16.00 -19.60 -6.34
CA SER A 97 17.11 -19.72 -5.37
C SER A 97 16.66 -19.52 -3.93
N ILE A 98 15.55 -18.79 -3.70
CA ILE A 98 15.00 -18.54 -2.37
C ILE A 98 14.63 -19.84 -1.64
N ARG A 99 14.30 -20.91 -2.38
CA ARG A 99 13.90 -22.21 -1.82
C ARG A 99 15.00 -22.85 -0.98
N SER A 100 16.25 -22.52 -1.26
CA SER A 100 17.41 -22.98 -0.49
C SER A 100 17.44 -22.41 0.94
N PHE A 101 16.78 -21.27 1.19
CA PHE A 101 16.81 -20.60 2.49
C PHE A 101 15.97 -21.33 3.55
N LYS A 102 15.14 -22.31 3.16
CA LYS A 102 14.31 -23.09 4.11
C LYS A 102 15.13 -23.87 5.12
N TRP A 103 16.41 -24.11 4.81
CA TRP A 103 17.36 -24.81 5.67
C TRP A 103 18.01 -23.92 6.72
N LEU A 104 17.92 -22.60 6.57
CA LEU A 104 18.58 -21.61 7.41
C LEU A 104 17.78 -21.35 8.70
N LYS A 105 17.65 -22.39 9.53
CA LYS A 105 16.76 -22.38 10.70
C LYS A 105 17.20 -21.46 11.84
N SER A 106 18.43 -20.94 11.82
CA SER A 106 18.94 -19.99 12.82
C SER A 106 19.14 -18.58 12.26
N LEU A 107 18.70 -18.31 11.03
CA LEU A 107 18.97 -17.05 10.35
C LEU A 107 18.26 -15.89 11.05
N LYS A 108 19.02 -14.85 11.35
CA LYS A 108 18.57 -13.60 11.98
C LYS A 108 18.70 -12.41 11.05
N TYR A 109 19.75 -12.38 10.23
CA TYR A 109 20.08 -11.26 9.35
C TYR A 109 20.18 -11.75 7.90
N LEU A 110 19.34 -11.20 7.03
CA LEU A 110 19.32 -11.54 5.61
C LEU A 110 19.47 -10.28 4.75
N TYR A 111 20.59 -10.22 4.03
CA TYR A 111 20.91 -9.12 3.14
C TYR A 111 20.72 -9.51 1.68
N LEU A 112 19.77 -8.85 1.01
CA LEU A 112 19.37 -9.08 -0.38
C LEU A 112 19.25 -7.76 -1.16
N LYS A 113 20.01 -6.73 -0.80
CA LYS A 113 20.03 -5.46 -1.53
C LYS A 113 20.49 -5.69 -2.98
N GLN A 114 19.68 -5.28 -3.95
CA GLN A 114 19.97 -5.45 -5.37
C GLN A 114 20.42 -6.89 -5.69
N ALA A 115 19.74 -7.88 -5.11
CA ALA A 115 20.16 -9.28 -5.18
C ALA A 115 19.48 -10.06 -6.31
N PHE A 116 18.34 -9.58 -6.84
CA PHE A 116 17.54 -10.33 -7.80
C PHE A 116 17.70 -9.86 -9.24
N HIS A 117 17.74 -10.82 -10.16
CA HIS A 117 17.61 -10.57 -11.59
C HIS A 117 16.16 -10.84 -12.03
N TRP A 118 15.48 -9.81 -12.51
CA TRP A 118 14.14 -9.93 -13.05
C TRP A 118 14.23 -10.24 -14.55
N SER A 119 13.82 -11.44 -14.94
CA SER A 119 13.82 -11.84 -16.36
C SER A 119 12.86 -10.93 -17.15
N ILE A 120 13.42 -10.07 -18.00
CA ILE A 120 12.67 -9.15 -18.87
C ILE A 120 12.05 -9.91 -20.06
N THR A 121 12.57 -11.10 -20.37
CA THR A 121 12.15 -11.95 -21.49
C THR A 121 10.99 -12.90 -21.15
N GLY A 122 10.54 -12.91 -19.89
CA GLY A 122 9.37 -13.69 -19.47
C GLY A 122 8.05 -13.04 -19.90
N PRO A 123 6.94 -13.79 -19.91
CA PRO A 123 5.62 -13.18 -20.10
C PRO A 123 5.40 -12.08 -19.05
N ASN A 124 4.64 -11.03 -19.38
CA ASN A 124 4.46 -9.81 -18.56
C ASN A 124 4.13 -10.05 -17.07
N ASN A 125 3.59 -11.22 -16.72
CA ASN A 125 3.21 -11.59 -15.35
C ASN A 125 4.28 -12.41 -14.59
N GLN A 126 5.35 -12.86 -15.24
CA GLN A 126 6.36 -13.73 -14.63
C GLN A 126 7.12 -13.01 -13.51
N GLN A 127 7.58 -11.79 -13.77
CA GLN A 127 8.26 -10.96 -12.76
C GLN A 127 7.38 -10.77 -11.52
N LEU A 128 6.08 -10.58 -11.71
CA LEU A 128 5.14 -10.44 -10.61
C LEU A 128 5.01 -11.74 -9.81
N ASN A 129 4.85 -12.86 -10.49
CA ASN A 129 4.76 -14.18 -9.84
C ASN A 129 6.03 -14.52 -9.07
N ASP A 130 7.20 -14.22 -9.64
CA ASP A 130 8.50 -14.40 -9.01
C ASP A 130 8.62 -13.58 -7.73
N PHE A 131 8.24 -12.31 -7.79
CA PHE A 131 8.18 -11.44 -6.62
C PHE A 131 7.22 -11.98 -5.55
N LEU A 132 6.03 -12.42 -5.95
CA LEU A 132 5.03 -12.99 -5.05
C LEU A 132 5.55 -14.25 -4.34
N ASN A 133 6.24 -15.11 -5.08
CA ASN A 133 6.81 -16.33 -4.53
C ASN A 133 7.91 -16.02 -3.52
N ILE A 134 8.77 -15.05 -3.82
CA ILE A 134 9.81 -14.58 -2.90
C ILE A 134 9.16 -14.04 -1.62
N LEU A 135 8.18 -13.14 -1.72
CA LEU A 135 7.51 -12.58 -0.56
C LEU A 135 6.83 -13.66 0.30
N LYS A 136 6.03 -14.53 -0.32
CA LYS A 136 5.35 -15.64 0.39
C LYS A 136 6.33 -16.55 1.08
N PHE A 137 7.48 -16.82 0.45
CA PHE A 137 8.51 -17.65 1.04
C PHE A 137 9.16 -16.95 2.23
N LEU A 138 9.66 -15.73 2.04
CA LEU A 138 10.36 -14.98 3.08
C LEU A 138 9.44 -14.73 4.28
N SER A 139 8.16 -14.43 4.03
CA SER A 139 7.19 -14.15 5.07
C SER A 139 6.71 -15.37 5.85
N ASN A 140 7.05 -16.57 5.39
CA ASN A 140 6.66 -17.80 6.05
C ASN A 140 7.59 -18.08 7.23
N ALA A 141 7.07 -17.86 8.44
CA ALA A 141 7.78 -18.10 9.70
C ALA A 141 8.29 -19.56 9.86
N SER A 142 7.68 -20.54 9.18
CA SER A 142 8.18 -21.92 9.20
C SER A 142 9.53 -22.08 8.49
N TYR A 143 9.83 -21.22 7.52
CA TYR A 143 11.10 -21.25 6.79
C TYR A 143 12.18 -20.49 7.53
N LEU A 144 11.89 -19.29 8.02
CA LEU A 144 12.84 -18.40 8.70
C LEU A 144 12.28 -17.92 10.07
N PRO A 145 12.26 -18.81 11.09
CA PRO A 145 11.55 -18.53 12.34
C PRO A 145 12.18 -17.42 13.20
N TYR A 146 13.49 -17.17 13.08
CA TYR A 146 14.22 -16.21 13.90
C TYR A 146 14.68 -14.97 13.14
N LEU A 147 14.14 -14.71 11.94
CA LEU A 147 14.57 -13.57 11.13
C LEU A 147 14.21 -12.25 11.82
N GLU A 148 15.22 -11.45 12.13
CA GLU A 148 15.08 -10.17 12.84
C GLU A 148 15.28 -8.97 11.91
N GLU A 149 16.12 -9.11 10.88
CA GLU A 149 16.50 -8.01 9.99
C GLU A 149 16.50 -8.49 8.54
N LEU A 150 15.78 -7.76 7.69
CA LEU A 150 15.62 -8.07 6.27
C LEU A 150 15.89 -6.84 5.41
N HIS A 151 16.88 -6.98 4.53
CA HIS A 151 17.28 -5.96 3.56
C HIS A 151 16.84 -6.35 2.16
N LEU A 152 15.99 -5.55 1.55
CA LEU A 152 15.40 -5.74 0.22
C LEU A 152 15.50 -4.48 -0.64
N GLU A 153 16.44 -3.59 -0.32
CA GLU A 153 16.66 -2.33 -1.02
C GLU A 153 17.00 -2.55 -2.50
N SER A 154 16.60 -1.60 -3.37
CA SER A 154 17.04 -1.58 -4.78
C SER A 154 16.72 -2.84 -5.58
N ASN A 155 15.62 -3.52 -5.25
CA ASN A 155 15.16 -4.72 -5.94
C ASN A 155 14.02 -4.43 -6.93
N ASN A 156 13.72 -3.17 -7.24
CA ASN A 156 12.66 -2.78 -8.18
C ASN A 156 11.25 -3.30 -7.77
N LEU A 157 11.04 -3.53 -6.48
CA LEU A 157 9.80 -4.12 -5.94
C LEU A 157 8.64 -3.15 -6.05
N LYS A 158 7.45 -3.61 -6.46
CA LYS A 158 6.26 -2.75 -6.64
C LYS A 158 5.03 -3.36 -5.97
N ILE A 159 4.17 -2.51 -5.39
CA ILE A 159 2.83 -2.90 -4.94
C ILE A 159 1.90 -3.04 -6.14
N ILE A 160 1.13 -4.12 -6.17
CA ILE A 160 -0.06 -4.21 -7.00
C ILE A 160 -1.24 -4.41 -6.05
N ASP A 161 -2.12 -3.42 -5.96
CA ASP A 161 -3.22 -3.32 -4.97
C ASP A 161 -4.13 -4.56 -4.93
N ILE A 162 -4.24 -5.31 -6.04
CA ILE A 162 -5.03 -6.54 -6.19
C ILE A 162 -4.46 -7.72 -5.36
N ILE A 163 -3.21 -7.62 -4.92
CA ILE A 163 -2.48 -8.72 -4.30
C ILE A 163 -2.72 -8.81 -2.80
N TRP A 164 -2.76 -7.67 -2.09
CA TRP A 164 -2.95 -7.65 -0.64
C TRP A 164 -4.34 -8.12 -0.23
N SER A 165 -5.36 -7.89 -1.08
CA SER A 165 -6.71 -8.44 -0.85
C SER A 165 -6.80 -9.95 -1.09
N LYS A 166 -5.77 -10.58 -1.70
CA LYS A 166 -5.76 -12.00 -2.10
C LYS A 166 -4.74 -12.87 -1.38
N ILE A 167 -3.77 -12.28 -0.69
CA ILE A 167 -2.91 -13.05 0.20
C ILE A 167 -3.44 -12.84 1.60
N ASP A 168 -3.88 -13.93 2.22
CA ASP A 168 -4.21 -13.95 3.64
C ASP A 168 -2.88 -13.88 4.41
N LEU A 169 -2.40 -12.65 4.62
CA LEU A 169 -1.06 -12.32 5.13
C LEU A 169 -1.05 -12.13 6.64
N HIS A 170 -2.01 -12.74 7.33
CA HIS A 170 -2.04 -12.70 8.77
C HIS A 170 -0.70 -13.24 9.31
N CYS A 171 0.11 -12.33 9.86
CA CYS A 171 1.40 -12.55 10.50
C CYS A 171 2.61 -12.74 9.58
N LEU A 172 2.84 -11.83 8.63
CA LEU A 172 4.14 -11.75 7.94
C LEU A 172 5.25 -11.44 8.95
N PHE A 173 6.21 -12.36 9.05
CA PHE A 173 7.44 -12.18 9.82
C PHE A 173 7.22 -11.82 11.32
N PRO A 174 6.69 -12.75 12.14
CA PRO A 174 6.38 -12.47 13.55
C PRO A 174 7.59 -12.01 14.38
N THR A 175 8.80 -12.42 13.99
CA THR A 175 10.06 -12.10 14.69
C THR A 175 10.83 -10.92 14.09
N LEU A 176 10.41 -10.39 12.94
CA LEU A 176 11.14 -9.34 12.24
C LEU A 176 11.03 -8.02 12.99
N LYS A 177 12.18 -7.39 13.22
CA LYS A 177 12.37 -6.12 13.91
C LYS A 177 12.61 -4.98 12.93
N MET A 178 13.37 -5.24 11.87
CA MET A 178 13.78 -4.22 10.91
C MET A 178 13.57 -4.69 9.48
N LEU A 179 12.92 -3.83 8.68
CA LEU A 179 12.63 -4.09 7.28
C LEU A 179 13.09 -2.91 6.42
N PHE A 180 14.06 -3.16 5.55
CA PHE A 180 14.61 -2.14 4.65
C PHE A 180 14.12 -2.36 3.22
N LEU A 181 13.35 -1.40 2.71
CA LEU A 181 12.73 -1.40 1.39
C LEU A 181 13.12 -0.16 0.58
N THR A 182 14.23 0.49 0.94
CA THR A 182 14.72 1.72 0.30
C THR A 182 14.92 1.53 -1.21
N ASN A 183 14.62 2.56 -2.00
CA ASN A 183 14.85 2.57 -3.44
C ASN A 183 14.12 1.42 -4.18
N ASN A 184 12.82 1.31 -3.96
CA ASN A 184 11.94 0.40 -4.68
C ASN A 184 10.81 1.22 -5.34
N ASN A 185 9.72 0.56 -5.73
CA ASN A 185 8.56 1.15 -6.40
C ASN A 185 7.27 1.07 -5.55
N PHE A 186 7.38 1.10 -4.22
CA PHE A 186 6.21 1.10 -3.33
C PHE A 186 5.47 2.45 -3.41
N ASN A 187 4.15 2.43 -3.57
CA ASN A 187 3.30 3.63 -3.63
C ASN A 187 2.52 3.91 -2.33
N ASP A 188 2.57 2.98 -1.37
CA ASP A 188 1.95 3.07 -0.06
C ASP A 188 2.80 2.32 0.99
N ALA A 189 2.53 2.52 2.28
CA ALA A 189 3.13 1.72 3.36
C ALA A 189 2.37 0.39 3.49
N ILE A 190 3.11 -0.71 3.49
CA ILE A 190 2.62 -2.07 3.26
C ILE A 190 2.19 -2.74 4.57
N PHE A 191 1.10 -2.39 5.24
CA PHE A 191 0.78 -3.13 6.49
C PHE A 191 -0.72 -3.26 6.72
N GLN A 192 -1.17 -4.52 6.85
CA GLN A 192 -2.37 -4.86 7.61
C GLN A 192 -1.86 -5.52 8.90
N THR A 193 -1.82 -4.75 9.99
CA THR A 193 -1.24 -5.20 11.25
C THR A 193 -2.30 -5.88 12.10
N SER A 194 -2.42 -7.18 11.91
CA SER A 194 -3.36 -8.02 12.66
C SER A 194 -2.66 -9.02 13.59
N CYS A 195 -1.33 -8.96 13.72
CA CYS A 195 -0.55 -9.85 14.61
C CYS A 195 0.52 -9.11 15.42
N GLN A 196 0.95 -9.69 16.54
CA GLN A 196 2.07 -9.21 17.38
C GLN A 196 3.40 -9.31 16.62
N THR A 197 3.69 -8.34 15.76
CA THR A 197 5.00 -8.19 15.10
C THR A 197 6.02 -7.62 16.07
N GLN A 198 7.27 -8.04 15.97
CA GLN A 198 8.39 -7.41 16.69
C GLN A 198 8.95 -6.17 15.97
N ILE A 199 8.29 -5.72 14.90
CA ILE A 199 8.79 -4.66 14.04
C ILE A 199 8.90 -3.33 14.79
N ILE A 200 10.07 -2.71 14.70
CA ILE A 200 10.39 -1.41 15.29
C ILE A 200 10.84 -0.41 14.24
N MET A 201 11.27 -0.86 13.06
CA MET A 201 11.69 0.04 11.98
C MET A 201 11.27 -0.51 10.62
N ILE A 202 10.66 0.36 9.82
CA ILE A 202 10.46 0.14 8.38
C ILE A 202 11.07 1.31 7.63
N SER A 203 11.91 1.00 6.64
CA SER A 203 12.44 2.01 5.71
C SER A 203 11.80 1.89 4.33
N LEU A 204 11.05 2.91 3.94
CA LEU A 204 10.47 3.12 2.61
C LEU A 204 11.09 4.33 1.91
N VAL A 205 12.31 4.70 2.29
CA VAL A 205 13.06 5.81 1.70
C VAL A 205 13.18 5.66 0.18
N SER A 206 13.08 6.75 -0.58
CA SER A 206 13.25 6.78 -2.04
C SER A 206 12.33 5.80 -2.79
N ASN A 207 11.04 5.76 -2.45
CA ASN A 207 10.04 4.95 -3.15
C ASN A 207 9.16 5.82 -4.06
N LYS A 208 7.93 5.37 -4.36
CA LYS A 208 6.93 6.06 -5.20
C LYS A 208 5.69 6.47 -4.41
N ILE A 209 5.85 6.71 -3.11
CA ILE A 209 4.75 7.07 -2.22
C ILE A 209 4.32 8.51 -2.49
N HIS A 210 3.07 8.67 -2.92
CA HIS A 210 2.46 9.98 -3.09
C HIS A 210 1.79 10.47 -1.80
N ALA A 211 1.12 9.57 -1.10
CA ALA A 211 0.54 9.74 0.22
C ALA A 211 0.27 8.34 0.77
N LEU A 212 0.36 8.15 2.09
CA LEU A 212 -0.05 6.90 2.71
C LEU A 212 -1.57 6.81 2.73
N SER A 213 -2.13 5.63 2.46
CA SER A 213 -3.58 5.43 2.56
C SER A 213 -4.06 5.44 4.02
N TYR A 214 -5.37 5.63 4.22
CA TYR A 214 -5.98 5.56 5.54
C TYR A 214 -5.74 4.22 6.25
N ASN A 215 -5.80 3.11 5.51
CA ASN A 215 -5.59 1.77 6.08
C ASN A 215 -4.15 1.60 6.58
N SER A 216 -3.19 2.09 5.81
CA SER A 216 -1.77 2.06 6.17
C SER A 216 -1.50 2.95 7.38
N ILE A 217 -2.05 4.16 7.40
CA ILE A 217 -1.97 5.07 8.55
C ILE A 217 -2.54 4.40 9.82
N GLN A 218 -3.74 3.82 9.74
CA GLN A 218 -4.36 3.13 10.88
C GLN A 218 -3.50 1.97 11.40
N SER A 219 -2.90 1.19 10.49
CA SER A 219 -2.03 0.07 10.86
C SER A 219 -0.72 0.54 11.51
N LEU A 220 -0.13 1.63 11.01
CA LEU A 220 1.05 2.24 11.59
C LEU A 220 0.78 2.81 12.99
N GLU A 221 -0.36 3.47 13.19
CA GLU A 221 -0.78 3.95 14.51
C GLU A 221 -1.03 2.79 15.49
N TRP A 222 -1.66 1.71 15.03
CA TRP A 222 -1.81 0.50 15.83
C TRP A 222 -0.45 -0.09 16.24
N LEU A 223 0.53 -0.12 15.33
CA LEU A 223 1.89 -0.55 15.66
C LEU A 223 2.53 0.35 16.72
N LYS A 224 2.44 1.67 16.55
CA LYS A 224 2.98 2.65 17.50
C LYS A 224 2.39 2.49 18.90
N MET A 225 1.09 2.24 19.00
CA MET A 225 0.41 1.98 20.28
C MET A 225 0.94 0.72 20.99
N ASN A 226 1.36 -0.29 20.24
CA ASN A 226 1.88 -1.56 20.79
C ASN A 226 3.42 -1.58 20.89
N LYS A 227 4.11 -0.65 20.24
CA LYS A 227 5.57 -0.52 20.15
C LYS A 227 5.96 0.95 20.18
N GLU A 228 6.17 1.49 21.38
CA GLU A 228 6.44 2.92 21.56
C GLU A 228 7.69 3.42 20.80
N ASN A 229 8.68 2.55 20.57
CA ASN A 229 9.89 2.88 19.82
C ASN A 229 9.78 2.66 18.31
N PHE A 230 8.59 2.33 17.79
CA PHE A 230 8.37 2.14 16.36
C PHE A 230 8.66 3.42 15.56
N GLN A 231 9.36 3.24 14.44
CA GLN A 231 9.76 4.29 13.50
C GLN A 231 9.47 3.89 12.06
N LEU A 232 9.03 4.88 11.28
CA LEU A 232 8.87 4.77 9.84
C LEU A 232 9.74 5.82 9.15
N LEU A 233 10.55 5.38 8.19
CA LEU A 233 11.35 6.25 7.32
C LEU A 233 10.69 6.29 5.94
N ILE A 234 10.30 7.48 5.47
CA ILE A 234 9.63 7.68 4.17
C ILE A 234 10.25 8.82 3.34
N GLU A 235 11.46 9.22 3.68
CA GLU A 235 12.21 10.29 3.03
C GLU A 235 12.33 10.06 1.52
N PHE A 236 12.48 11.15 0.76
CA PHE A 236 12.73 11.16 -0.68
C PHE A 236 11.65 10.46 -1.53
N ASN A 237 10.39 10.51 -1.08
CA ASN A 237 9.25 10.05 -1.85
C ASN A 237 8.56 11.21 -2.60
N PRO A 238 7.91 10.94 -3.75
CA PRO A 238 7.24 11.96 -4.57
C PRO A 238 5.88 12.37 -3.98
N PHE A 239 5.88 13.02 -2.82
CA PHE A 239 4.65 13.33 -2.09
C PHE A 239 3.74 14.30 -2.86
N ILE A 240 2.48 13.93 -3.08
CA ILE A 240 1.50 14.87 -3.64
C ILE A 240 1.01 15.74 -2.49
N CYS A 241 1.13 17.06 -2.62
CA CYS A 241 0.70 18.03 -1.61
C CYS A 241 -0.42 18.91 -2.14
N ASN A 242 -1.63 18.38 -2.16
CA ASN A 242 -2.82 19.12 -2.57
C ASN A 242 -4.04 18.63 -1.76
N CYS A 243 -5.24 19.09 -2.09
CA CYS A 243 -6.42 18.75 -1.31
C CYS A 243 -6.87 17.28 -1.43
N THR A 244 -6.33 16.50 -2.38
CA THR A 244 -6.62 15.05 -2.47
C THR A 244 -5.87 14.26 -1.40
N THR A 245 -4.72 14.76 -0.92
CA THR A 245 -3.84 14.12 0.07
C THR A 245 -3.84 14.85 1.42
N GLU A 246 -4.81 15.74 1.65
CA GLU A 246 -4.94 16.55 2.87
C GLU A 246 -4.87 15.73 4.16
N TYR A 247 -5.56 14.60 4.20
CA TYR A 247 -5.60 13.69 5.35
C TYR A 247 -4.22 13.15 5.73
N PHE A 248 -3.39 12.83 4.72
CA PHE A 248 -2.04 12.37 4.93
C PHE A 248 -1.14 13.50 5.44
N MET A 249 -1.33 14.72 4.92
CA MET A 249 -0.58 15.90 5.39
C MET A 249 -0.94 16.25 6.84
N GLU A 250 -2.22 16.17 7.22
CA GLU A 250 -2.69 16.36 8.59
C GLU A 250 -2.07 15.32 9.53
N TRP A 251 -2.15 14.04 9.17
CA TRP A 251 -1.50 12.96 9.90
C TRP A 251 0.02 13.15 9.99
N PHE A 252 0.68 13.49 8.88
CA PHE A 252 2.12 13.72 8.84
C PHE A 252 2.52 14.86 9.78
N SER A 253 1.71 15.90 9.94
CA SER A 253 2.03 17.01 10.83
C SER A 253 2.05 16.59 12.31
N THR A 254 1.15 15.70 12.72
CA THR A 254 0.94 15.33 14.14
C THR A 254 1.62 14.04 14.56
N THR A 255 1.88 13.11 13.63
CA THR A 255 2.40 11.78 13.96
C THR A 255 3.79 11.84 14.61
N THR A 256 4.06 10.92 15.53
CA THR A 256 5.38 10.71 16.16
C THR A 256 6.12 9.49 15.59
N ILE A 257 5.51 8.81 14.61
CA ILE A 257 6.06 7.61 13.96
C ILE A 257 7.22 7.98 13.04
N ILE A 258 7.14 9.14 12.39
CA ILE A 258 8.18 9.66 11.51
C ILE A 258 9.02 10.66 12.29
N GLN A 259 10.33 10.40 12.38
CA GLN A 259 11.26 11.36 12.96
C GLN A 259 11.45 12.53 12.00
N LYS A 260 10.90 13.67 12.38
CA LYS A 260 10.89 14.88 11.57
C LYS A 260 11.99 15.82 12.04
N ASN A 261 12.99 16.06 11.20
CA ASN A 261 13.98 17.11 11.42
C ASN A 261 13.73 18.26 10.43
N VAL A 262 13.47 19.47 10.94
CA VAL A 262 13.19 20.66 10.12
C VAL A 262 14.37 20.98 9.19
N GLN A 263 15.61 20.73 9.63
CA GLN A 263 16.81 20.90 8.79
C GLN A 263 16.86 19.90 7.62
N GLN A 264 16.08 18.82 7.68
CA GLN A 264 15.96 17.78 6.65
C GLN A 264 14.63 17.86 5.89
N SER A 265 13.96 19.02 5.91
CA SER A 265 12.69 19.21 5.18
C SER A 265 12.78 18.95 3.67
N TYR A 266 13.98 19.06 3.07
CA TYR A 266 14.23 18.70 1.68
C TYR A 266 13.99 17.20 1.37
N ALA A 267 14.00 16.35 2.40
CA ALA A 267 13.67 14.94 2.27
C ALA A 267 12.16 14.68 2.14
N PHE A 268 11.31 15.69 2.37
CA PHE A 268 9.84 15.59 2.34
C PHE A 268 9.23 16.59 1.36
N GLN A 269 9.89 16.75 0.21
CA GLN A 269 9.45 17.66 -0.85
C GLN A 269 8.15 17.20 -1.50
N CYS A 270 7.33 18.19 -1.83
CA CYS A 270 6.12 18.00 -2.60
C CYS A 270 6.45 17.85 -4.08
N PHE A 271 6.01 16.74 -4.67
CA PHE A 271 6.04 16.48 -6.09
C PHE A 271 4.76 17.07 -6.72
N ASN A 272 4.88 18.24 -7.35
CA ASN A 272 3.78 18.89 -8.06
C ASN A 272 4.33 19.73 -9.21
N GLU A 273 3.66 19.75 -10.37
CA GLU A 273 4.10 20.47 -11.58
C GLU A 273 4.24 22.00 -11.40
N TYR A 274 3.64 22.55 -10.35
CA TYR A 274 3.48 24.00 -10.16
C TYR A 274 4.24 24.60 -8.96
N ASN A 275 4.84 23.79 -8.06
CA ASN A 275 5.46 24.29 -6.83
C ASN A 275 6.61 23.41 -6.32
N ASN A 276 7.79 23.57 -6.92
CA ASN A 276 8.97 22.74 -6.64
C ASN A 276 9.64 22.97 -5.26
N ASN A 277 9.22 24.00 -4.52
CA ASN A 277 9.86 24.38 -3.24
C ASN A 277 8.99 24.10 -2.00
N GLN A 278 7.81 23.50 -2.16
CA GLN A 278 6.96 23.14 -1.02
C GLN A 278 7.40 21.81 -0.41
N THR A 279 7.26 21.70 0.90
CA THR A 279 7.51 20.47 1.66
C THR A 279 6.29 20.16 2.52
N LEU A 280 6.15 18.90 2.96
CA LEU A 280 5.06 18.48 3.86
C LEU A 280 5.00 19.28 5.18
N PHE A 281 6.09 19.96 5.57
CA PHE A 281 6.14 20.81 6.77
C PHE A 281 5.37 22.12 6.62
N ASN A 282 5.28 22.66 5.40
CA ASN A 282 4.88 24.04 5.15
C ASN A 282 3.57 24.14 4.33
N VAL A 283 2.82 23.04 4.19
CA VAL A 283 1.58 23.05 3.42
C VAL A 283 0.44 23.67 4.22
N ASN A 284 -0.19 24.71 3.67
CA ASN A 284 -1.38 25.32 4.27
C ASN A 284 -2.64 24.55 3.88
N THR A 285 -3.07 23.61 4.74
CA THR A 285 -4.27 22.79 4.56
C THR A 285 -5.57 23.59 4.68
N ASN A 286 -5.59 24.77 5.32
CA ASN A 286 -6.81 25.58 5.48
C ASN A 286 -7.45 26.00 4.14
N LYS A 287 -6.66 26.09 3.06
CA LYS A 287 -7.17 26.35 1.71
C LYS A 287 -8.08 25.21 1.20
N CYS A 288 -7.82 23.97 1.62
CA CYS A 288 -8.61 22.80 1.24
C CYS A 288 -9.95 22.75 1.97
N PHE A 289 -9.99 23.13 3.24
CA PHE A 289 -11.23 23.29 4.01
C PHE A 289 -12.16 24.37 3.44
N GLN A 290 -11.61 25.51 3.01
CA GLN A 290 -12.42 26.55 2.37
C GLN A 290 -13.06 26.06 1.07
N ALA A 291 -12.30 25.37 0.22
CA ALA A 291 -12.82 24.79 -1.02
C ALA A 291 -13.94 23.75 -0.78
N LYS A 292 -13.76 22.83 0.18
CA LYS A 292 -14.79 21.85 0.55
C LYS A 292 -16.04 22.49 1.14
N LYS A 293 -15.89 23.51 2.00
CA LYS A 293 -17.01 24.25 2.61
C LYS A 293 -17.85 24.97 1.56
N HIS A 294 -17.21 25.65 0.61
CA HIS A 294 -17.91 26.30 -0.50
C HIS A 294 -18.67 25.28 -1.36
N PHE A 295 -18.04 24.16 -1.71
CA PHE A 295 -18.68 23.11 -2.49
C PHE A 295 -19.94 22.53 -1.80
N ASN A 296 -19.84 22.16 -0.51
CA ASN A 296 -20.97 21.64 0.26
C ASN A 296 -22.11 22.66 0.41
N LEU A 297 -21.78 23.93 0.66
CA LEU A 297 -22.78 25.00 0.74
C LEU A 297 -23.54 25.16 -0.57
N THR A 298 -22.84 25.07 -1.70
CA THR A 298 -23.44 25.20 -3.04
C THR A 298 -24.44 24.07 -3.32
N ILE A 299 -24.10 22.84 -2.93
CA ILE A 299 -25.01 21.67 -3.05
C ILE A 299 -26.24 21.85 -2.17
N ILE A 300 -26.07 22.24 -0.90
CA ILE A 300 -27.19 22.45 0.03
C ILE A 300 -28.14 23.52 -0.51
N VAL A 301 -27.61 24.65 -0.97
CA VAL A 301 -28.41 25.73 -1.57
C VAL A 301 -29.16 25.22 -2.80
N SER A 302 -28.51 24.46 -3.68
CA SER A 302 -29.16 23.89 -4.88
C SER A 302 -30.28 22.91 -4.57
N VAL A 303 -30.13 22.08 -3.53
CA VAL A 303 -31.16 21.11 -3.10
C VAL A 303 -32.34 21.84 -2.49
N VAL A 304 -32.09 22.82 -1.60
CA VAL A 304 -33.14 23.64 -0.99
C VAL A 304 -33.93 24.39 -2.07
N LEU A 305 -33.25 25.01 -3.03
CA LEU A 305 -33.90 25.71 -4.13
C LEU A 305 -34.81 24.77 -4.93
N SER A 306 -34.31 23.58 -5.28
CA SER A 306 -35.09 22.57 -6.01
C SER A 306 -36.34 22.12 -5.24
N LEU A 307 -36.22 21.87 -3.93
CA LEU A 307 -37.33 21.47 -3.07
C LEU A 307 -38.38 22.59 -2.92
N THR A 308 -37.94 23.84 -2.79
CA THR A 308 -38.86 24.99 -2.73
C THR A 308 -39.65 25.17 -4.01
N ILE A 309 -39.01 25.03 -5.18
CA ILE A 309 -39.68 25.08 -6.49
C ILE A 309 -40.71 23.95 -6.60
N LEU A 310 -40.36 22.73 -6.20
CA LEU A 310 -41.27 21.59 -6.22
C LEU A 310 -42.51 21.84 -5.33
N ALA A 311 -42.30 22.38 -4.12
CA ALA A 311 -43.38 22.71 -3.20
C ALA A 311 -44.33 23.77 -3.78
N LEU A 312 -43.80 24.81 -4.45
CA LEU A 312 -44.61 25.83 -5.12
C LEU A 312 -45.42 25.25 -6.28
N ILE A 313 -44.86 24.32 -7.06
CA ILE A 313 -45.58 23.62 -8.14
C ILE A 313 -46.74 22.80 -7.55
N VAL A 314 -46.48 22.03 -6.48
CA VAL A 314 -47.52 21.23 -5.80
C VAL A 314 -48.62 22.13 -5.23
N LEU A 315 -48.26 23.22 -4.57
CA LEU A 315 -49.22 24.21 -4.07
C LEU A 315 -50.05 24.82 -5.22
N GLY A 316 -49.42 25.13 -6.35
CA GLY A 316 -50.09 25.61 -7.55
C GLY A 316 -51.09 24.59 -8.13
N ILE A 317 -50.73 23.30 -8.16
CA ILE A 317 -51.61 22.20 -8.58
C ILE A 317 -52.78 22.07 -7.60
N VAL A 318 -52.50 22.02 -6.30
CA VAL A 318 -53.54 21.92 -5.26
C VAL A 318 -54.49 23.12 -5.32
N TYR A 319 -53.96 24.33 -5.49
CA TYR A 319 -54.76 25.54 -5.66
C TYR A 319 -55.65 25.45 -6.90
N LYS A 320 -55.10 25.05 -8.06
CA LYS A 320 -55.88 24.84 -9.30
C LYS A 320 -56.99 23.79 -9.10
N CYS A 321 -56.68 22.65 -8.49
CA CYS A 321 -57.65 21.59 -8.19
C CYS A 321 -58.76 22.07 -7.24
N ARG A 322 -58.41 22.78 -6.16
CA ARG A 322 -59.39 23.36 -5.23
C ARG A 322 -60.27 24.38 -5.93
N LYS A 323 -59.69 25.28 -6.74
CA LYS A 323 -60.42 26.28 -7.53
C LYS A 323 -61.38 25.63 -8.53
N GLN A 324 -60.98 24.54 -9.19
CA GLN A 324 -61.86 23.77 -10.07
C GLN A 324 -63.00 23.10 -9.30
N LYS A 325 -62.74 22.48 -8.14
CA LYS A 325 -63.80 21.90 -7.28
C LYS A 325 -64.80 22.95 -6.79
N VAL A 326 -64.33 24.13 -6.39
CA VAL A 326 -65.20 25.24 -5.98
C VAL A 326 -66.07 25.70 -7.16
N ARG A 327 -65.49 25.92 -8.34
CA ARG A 327 -66.23 26.27 -9.57
C ARG A 327 -67.24 25.20 -9.97
N ALA A 328 -66.91 23.92 -9.81
CA ALA A 328 -67.82 22.82 -10.07
C ALA A 328 -69.02 22.84 -9.12
N ARG A 329 -68.81 23.04 -7.81
CA ARG A 329 -69.88 23.18 -6.82
C ARG A 329 -70.76 24.41 -7.07
N THR A 330 -70.18 25.55 -7.48
CA THR A 330 -70.98 26.74 -7.81
C THR A 330 -71.89 26.48 -9.00
N ARG A 331 -71.39 25.77 -10.03
CA ARG A 331 -72.20 25.37 -11.20
C ARG A 331 -73.36 24.43 -10.83
N THR A 332 -73.17 23.49 -9.89
CA THR A 332 -74.24 22.59 -9.44
C THR A 332 -75.30 23.31 -8.62
N VAL A 333 -74.91 24.32 -7.83
CA VAL A 333 -75.85 25.15 -7.07
C VAL A 333 -76.67 26.04 -7.99
N THR A 334 -76.08 26.64 -9.03
CA THR A 334 -76.83 27.40 -10.05
C THR A 334 -77.81 26.52 -10.82
N SER A 335 -77.44 25.29 -11.20
CA SER A 335 -78.36 24.38 -11.89
C SER A 335 -79.50 23.86 -11.00
N TYR A 336 -79.30 23.78 -9.68
CA TYR A 336 -80.36 23.42 -8.72
C TYR A 336 -81.30 24.60 -8.42
N LEU A 337 -80.81 25.83 -8.47
CA LEU A 337 -81.62 27.04 -8.32
C LEU A 337 -82.50 27.31 -9.56
N ASP A 338 -81.99 27.00 -10.77
CA ASP A 338 -82.75 27.12 -12.03
C ASP A 338 -83.89 26.09 -12.16
N GLN A 339 -83.80 24.93 -11.48
CA GLN A 339 -84.85 23.89 -11.56
C GLN A 339 -86.00 24.06 -10.56
N ASN A 340 -85.90 24.95 -9.57
CA ASN A 340 -86.87 25.06 -8.46
C ASN A 340 -87.48 26.46 -8.28
N THR A 341 -87.35 27.37 -9.25
CA THR A 341 -87.97 28.71 -9.18
C THR A 341 -89.16 28.82 -10.15
N THR A 342 -90.35 28.46 -9.68
CA THR A 342 -91.62 28.96 -10.23
C THR A 342 -91.87 30.37 -9.70
N TYR A 343 -91.73 31.38 -10.57
CA TYR A 343 -92.23 32.73 -10.28
C TYR A 343 -93.49 33.00 -11.11
N LEU A 344 -94.57 33.31 -10.38
CA LEU A 344 -95.78 33.94 -10.90
C LEU A 344 -95.45 35.34 -11.41
N ARG A 345 -95.82 35.64 -12.65
CA ARG A 345 -95.83 37.00 -13.20
C ARG A 345 -97.26 37.36 -13.57
N CYS A 346 -97.83 38.32 -12.86
CA CYS A 346 -99.05 39.03 -13.26
C CYS A 346 -98.63 40.26 -14.06
N ASP A 347 -99.15 40.41 -15.28
CA ASP A 347 -99.23 41.69 -15.98
C ASP A 347 -100.56 41.73 -16.76
N ASN A 348 -101.19 42.91 -16.80
CA ASN A 348 -102.58 43.15 -17.21
C ASN A 348 -102.85 42.94 -18.72
N VAL A 349 -103.95 42.24 -18.99
CA VAL A 349 -105.01 42.40 -20.02
C VAL A 349 -104.69 43.30 -21.24
N GLU A 350 -104.66 42.71 -22.44
CA GLU A 350 -105.76 42.78 -23.42
C GLU A 350 -105.61 41.65 -24.46
N ASP A 351 -106.68 40.86 -24.58
CA ASP A 351 -106.97 39.77 -25.52
C ASP A 351 -106.17 38.44 -25.49
N GLY A 352 -106.72 37.48 -24.73
CA GLY A 352 -106.73 36.05 -25.09
C GLY A 352 -105.54 35.20 -24.60
N VAL A 353 -105.75 34.47 -23.50
CA VAL A 353 -104.82 33.42 -23.03
C VAL A 353 -105.17 32.08 -23.68
N GLU A 354 -104.22 31.47 -24.39
CA GLU A 354 -104.18 30.01 -24.59
C GLU A 354 -102.90 29.45 -23.96
N LEU A 355 -103.08 28.43 -23.12
CA LEU A 355 -102.00 27.70 -22.45
C LEU A 355 -101.44 26.64 -23.40
N VAL A 356 -100.15 26.72 -23.74
CA VAL A 356 -99.42 25.54 -24.22
C VAL A 356 -98.15 25.34 -23.40
N LYS A 357 -98.13 24.21 -22.69
CA LYS A 357 -96.97 23.58 -22.09
C LYS A 357 -96.05 23.05 -23.20
N ASN A 358 -94.82 23.53 -23.27
CA ASN A 358 -93.64 22.85 -22.72
C ASN A 358 -92.39 23.70 -22.93
#